data_AF-A0A329KKW0-F1
#
_entry.id   AF-A0A329KKW0-F1
#
_cell.length_a   1.000
_cell.length_b   1.000
_cell.length_c   1.000
_cell.angle_alpha   90.00
_cell.angle_beta   90.00
_cell.angle_gamma   90.00
#
_symmetry.space_group_name_H-M   'P 1'
#
loop_
_entity.id
_entity.type
_entity.pdbx_description
1 polymer ?
#
loop_
_entity_poly.entity_id
_entity_poly.type
_entity_poly.pdbx_seq_one_letter_code
_entity_poly.pdbx_strand_id
1 'polypeptide(L)'
;MKDNLAPPSGATMVDEWDNLGPAFRVFDGPEWSIDHAGHGQPAEIVVSVIGRQYVDGRAECQVVIDCPDTPIIAPAAARQLGRALIAAADAAHG
;
A
#
# COMPACT_ATOMS: atom_id res chain seq x y z
N MET A 1 21.89 5.04 17.32
CA MET A 1 21.69 3.82 16.49
C MET A 1 20.46 3.92 15.57
N LYS A 2 19.50 4.82 15.82
CA LYS A 2 18.35 5.10 14.93
C LYS A 2 18.76 5.51 13.50
N ASP A 3 19.86 6.26 13.37
CA ASP A 3 20.29 6.86 12.10
C ASP A 3 20.99 5.90 11.12
N ASN A 4 21.33 4.68 11.57
CA ASN A 4 22.07 3.71 10.76
C ASN A 4 21.17 2.60 10.17
N LEU A 5 19.86 2.62 10.41
CA LEU A 5 18.97 1.63 9.80
C LEU A 5 18.73 1.95 8.33
N ALA A 6 19.06 0.99 7.47
CA ALA A 6 18.71 1.06 6.06
C ALA A 6 17.18 1.12 5.88
N PRO A 7 16.69 1.88 4.87
CA PRO A 7 15.32 1.80 4.42
C PRO A 7 14.85 0.36 4.15
N PRO A 8 13.57 0.03 4.40
CA PRO A 8 12.99 -1.22 3.95
C PRO A 8 13.14 -1.40 2.43
N SER A 9 13.35 -2.64 1.99
CA SER A 9 13.51 -2.93 0.56
C SER A 9 12.26 -2.51 -0.23
N GLY A 10 12.47 -1.76 -1.30
CA GLY A 10 11.39 -1.26 -2.16
C GLY A 10 10.72 0.02 -1.67
N ALA A 11 11.17 0.62 -0.57
CA ALA A 11 10.74 1.96 -0.18
C ALA A 11 11.17 2.97 -1.25
N THR A 12 10.24 3.83 -1.66
CA THR A 12 10.43 4.92 -2.62
C THR A 12 10.63 6.25 -1.88
N MET A 13 9.97 6.41 -0.73
CA MET A 13 10.15 7.53 0.20
C MET A 13 10.16 7.00 1.64
N VAL A 14 10.94 7.63 2.52
CA VAL A 14 11.03 7.28 3.94
C VAL A 14 11.00 8.55 4.75
N ASP A 15 10.04 8.64 5.66
CA ASP A 15 9.90 9.78 6.56
C ASP A 15 10.95 9.76 7.68
N GLU A 16 11.04 10.89 8.38
CA GLU A 16 11.80 10.96 9.62
C GLU A 16 11.21 10.05 10.69
N TRP A 17 12.04 9.71 11.69
CA TRP A 17 11.58 8.94 12.84
C TRP A 17 10.57 9.73 13.66
N ASP A 18 9.38 9.16 13.83
CA ASP A 18 8.43 9.61 14.85
C ASP A 18 9.03 9.30 16.24
N ASN A 19 9.11 10.34 17.05
CA ASN A 19 9.66 10.26 18.40
C ASN A 19 8.56 10.20 19.48
N LEU A 20 7.29 10.09 19.09
CA LEU A 20 6.15 9.91 19.99
C LEU A 20 5.77 8.41 20.10
N GLY A 21 6.04 7.80 21.26
CA GLY A 21 5.71 6.39 21.52
C GLY A 21 6.80 5.40 21.05
N PRO A 22 6.48 4.14 20.69
CA PRO A 22 7.48 3.22 20.16
C PRO A 22 8.02 3.80 18.85
N ALA A 23 9.27 4.28 18.85
CA ALA A 23 9.83 5.01 17.72
C ALA A 23 9.73 4.19 16.42
N PHE A 24 8.97 4.73 15.45
CA PHE A 24 8.84 4.19 14.10
C PHE A 24 8.96 5.32 13.09
N ARG A 25 9.26 5.00 11.84
CA ARG A 25 9.13 5.91 10.69
C ARG A 25 8.19 5.31 9.67
N VAL A 26 7.46 6.15 8.96
CA VAL A 26 6.61 5.73 7.85
C VAL A 26 7.46 5.67 6.58
N PHE A 27 7.08 4.80 5.65
CA PHE A 27 7.66 4.79 4.32
C PHE A 27 6.58 4.49 3.29
N ASP A 28 6.77 5.04 2.11
CA ASP A 28 6.00 4.71 0.91
C ASP A 28 6.79 3.75 0.03
N GLY A 29 6.07 2.89 -0.67
CA GLY A 29 6.59 1.93 -1.63
C GLY A 29 6.10 2.24 -3.05
N PRO A 30 6.08 1.22 -3.94
CA PRO A 30 5.59 1.38 -5.29
C PRO A 30 4.07 1.63 -5.32
N GLU A 31 3.64 2.28 -6.39
CA GLU A 31 2.25 2.67 -6.66
C GLU A 31 1.85 2.24 -8.08
N TRP A 32 0.57 1.87 -8.24
CA TRP A 32 -0.03 1.50 -9.52
C TRP A 32 -1.38 2.19 -9.69
N SER A 33 -1.48 3.03 -10.72
CA SER A 33 -2.72 3.64 -11.19
C SER A 33 -3.48 2.72 -12.13
N ILE A 34 -4.79 2.59 -11.91
CA ILE A 34 -5.71 1.87 -12.78
C ILE A 34 -6.71 2.88 -13.35
N ASP A 35 -6.50 3.23 -14.62
CA ASP A 35 -7.37 4.14 -15.35
C ASP A 35 -8.73 3.50 -15.62
N HIS A 36 -9.79 4.28 -15.41
CA HIS A 36 -11.14 3.87 -15.78
C HIS A 36 -11.46 4.28 -17.22
N ALA A 37 -11.83 3.32 -18.06
CA ALA A 37 -12.30 3.59 -19.42
C ALA A 37 -13.81 3.93 -19.38
N GLY A 38 -14.18 5.22 -19.29
CA GLY A 38 -15.58 5.65 -19.31
C GLY A 38 -15.79 7.16 -19.39
N HIS A 39 -16.94 7.59 -19.91
CA HIS A 39 -17.32 9.01 -20.01
C HIS A 39 -17.91 9.52 -18.68
N GLY A 40 -17.08 10.15 -17.85
CA GLY A 40 -17.42 10.79 -16.57
C GLY A 40 -16.14 11.29 -15.88
N GLN A 41 -16.22 11.98 -14.73
CA GLN A 41 -15.03 12.19 -13.89
C GLN A 41 -14.70 10.85 -13.22
N PRO A 42 -13.65 10.13 -13.65
CA PRO A 42 -13.37 8.83 -13.10
C PRO A 42 -12.61 9.02 -11.78
N ALA A 43 -13.05 8.35 -10.71
CA ALA A 43 -12.17 8.13 -9.59
C ALA A 43 -11.10 7.14 -10.06
N GLU A 44 -9.86 7.61 -10.18
CA GLU A 44 -8.70 6.77 -10.41
C GLU A 44 -8.60 5.78 -9.23
N ILE A 45 -8.47 4.48 -9.52
CA ILE A 45 -8.14 3.51 -8.47
C ILE A 45 -6.62 3.46 -8.40
N VAL A 46 -6.07 3.93 -7.30
CA VAL A 46 -4.63 3.87 -7.05
C VAL A 46 -4.37 2.78 -6.01
N VAL A 47 -3.45 1.87 -6.32
CA VAL A 47 -2.99 0.85 -5.38
C VAL A 47 -1.57 1.19 -4.96
N SER A 48 -1.33 1.40 -3.67
CA SER A 48 0.00 1.76 -3.15
C SER A 48 0.42 0.86 -1.99
N VAL A 49 1.74 0.72 -1.81
CA VAL A 49 2.32 0.09 -0.63
C VAL A 49 2.77 1.18 0.33
N ILE A 50 2.33 1.08 1.58
CA ILE A 50 2.86 1.91 2.67
C ILE A 50 3.38 1.01 3.78
N GLY A 51 4.19 1.53 4.69
CA GLY A 51 4.60 0.76 5.84
C GLY A 51 5.19 1.56 6.98
N ARG A 52 5.49 0.84 8.04
CA ARG A 52 6.17 1.35 9.24
C ARG A 52 7.43 0.57 9.46
N GLN A 53 8.54 1.26 9.68
CA GLN A 53 9.78 0.66 10.16
C GLN A 53 10.03 1.06 11.60
N TYR A 54 10.34 0.09 12.44
CA TYR A 54 10.64 0.27 13.85
C TYR A 54 12.15 0.33 14.08
N VAL A 55 12.56 0.96 15.18
CA VAL A 55 13.98 1.10 15.55
C VAL A 55 14.70 -0.23 15.81
N ASP A 56 13.94 -1.32 16.04
CA ASP A 56 14.45 -2.67 16.21
C ASP A 56 14.78 -3.39 14.88
N GLY A 57 14.55 -2.74 13.73
CA GLY A 57 14.78 -3.34 12.42
C GLY A 57 13.56 -3.99 11.80
N ARG A 58 12.48 -4.20 12.55
CA ARG A 58 11.23 -4.74 12.02
C ARG A 58 10.57 -3.72 11.10
N ALA A 59 9.99 -4.20 10.01
CA ALA A 59 9.15 -3.41 9.14
C ALA A 59 7.82 -4.14 8.90
N GLU A 60 6.74 -3.38 8.85
CA GLU A 60 5.39 -3.85 8.56
C GLU A 60 4.89 -3.11 7.32
N CYS A 61 4.28 -3.84 6.38
CA CYS A 61 3.76 -3.29 5.14
C CYS A 61 2.23 -3.46 5.08
N GLN A 62 1.57 -2.49 4.47
CA GLN A 62 0.15 -2.44 4.20
C GLN A 62 -0.08 -2.10 2.73
N VAL A 63 -1.26 -2.45 2.21
CA VAL A 63 -1.72 -2.07 0.88
C VAL A 63 -2.87 -1.10 1.05
N VAL A 64 -2.78 0.05 0.38
CA VAL A 64 -3.84 1.05 0.31
C VAL A 64 -4.45 0.97 -1.09
N ILE A 65 -5.78 1.03 -1.15
CA ILE A 65 -6.52 1.16 -2.40
C ILE A 65 -7.26 2.47 -2.31
N ASP A 66 -6.77 3.52 -2.96
CA ASP A 66 -7.48 4.79 -3.01
C ASP A 66 -8.71 4.67 -3.89
N CYS A 67 -9.85 4.77 -3.23
CA CYS A 67 -11.20 4.78 -3.77
C CYS A 67 -12.07 5.60 -2.79
N PRO A 68 -13.36 5.86 -3.05
CA PRO A 68 -14.19 6.70 -2.17
C PRO A 68 -14.18 6.33 -0.67
N ASP A 69 -13.86 5.07 -0.32
CA ASP A 69 -13.77 4.57 1.06
C ASP A 69 -12.34 4.21 1.51
N THR A 70 -11.31 4.46 0.69
CA THR A 70 -9.88 4.09 0.82
C THR A 70 -9.58 3.01 1.88
N PRO A 71 -9.79 1.70 1.60
CA PRO A 71 -9.47 0.65 2.54
C PRO A 71 -7.95 0.46 2.66
N ILE A 72 -7.47 0.33 3.91
CA ILE A 72 -6.10 -0.09 4.24
C ILE A 72 -6.14 -1.56 4.66
N ILE A 73 -5.48 -2.43 3.91
CA ILE A 73 -5.56 -3.88 4.10
C ILE A 73 -4.19 -4.53 4.21
N ALA A 74 -4.14 -5.67 4.91
CA ALA A 74 -2.93 -6.47 5.00
C ALA A 74 -2.57 -7.13 3.64
N PRO A 75 -1.28 -7.41 3.36
CA PRO A 75 -0.88 -8.04 2.09
C PRO A 75 -1.54 -9.40 1.80
N ALA A 76 -1.93 -10.15 2.83
CA ALA A 76 -2.67 -11.41 2.65
C ALA A 76 -4.10 -11.16 2.13
N ALA A 77 -4.80 -10.17 2.69
CA ALA A 77 -6.13 -9.76 2.25
C ALA A 77 -6.10 -9.16 0.84
N ALA A 78 -5.06 -8.39 0.50
CA ALA A 78 -4.87 -7.87 -0.87
C ALA A 78 -4.78 -8.99 -1.92
N ARG A 79 -4.07 -10.09 -1.62
CA ARG A 79 -4.03 -11.27 -2.51
C ARG A 79 -5.39 -11.95 -2.64
N GLN A 80 -6.18 -12.01 -1.57
CA GLN A 80 -7.54 -12.57 -1.63
C GLN A 80 -8.45 -11.70 -2.51
N LEU A 81 -8.39 -10.38 -2.34
CA LEU A 81 -9.10 -9.43 -3.19
C LEU A 81 -8.71 -9.60 -4.66
N GLY A 82 -7.41 -9.66 -4.98
CA GLY A 82 -6.95 -9.89 -6.34
C GLY A 82 -7.50 -11.17 -6.98
N ARG A 83 -7.57 -12.28 -6.21
CA ARG A 83 -8.19 -13.53 -6.69
C ARG A 83 -9.69 -13.37 -6.96
N ALA A 84 -10.40 -12.65 -6.09
CA ALA A 84 -11.82 -12.38 -6.28
C ALA A 84 -12.07 -11.51 -7.52
N LEU A 85 -11.24 -10.49 -7.76
CA LEU A 85 -11.31 -9.64 -8.95
C LEU A 85 -11.09 -10.44 -10.24
N ILE A 86 -10.08 -11.31 -10.28
CA ILE A 86 -9.84 -12.19 -11.43
C ILE A 86 -11.05 -13.09 -11.69
N ALA A 87 -11.57 -13.76 -10.65
CA ALA A 87 -12.72 -14.65 -10.79
C ALA A 87 -13.98 -13.91 -11.28
N ALA A 88 -14.20 -12.66 -10.82
CA ALA A 88 -15.30 -11.83 -11.29
C ALA A 88 -15.14 -11.43 -12.77
N ALA A 89 -13.92 -11.08 -13.19
CA ALA A 89 -13.62 -10.74 -14.59
C ALA A 89 -13.84 -11.93 -15.54
N ASP A 90 -13.42 -13.13 -15.12
CA ASP A 90 -13.65 -14.38 -15.85
C ASP A 90 -15.16 -14.67 -15.99
N ALA A 91 -15.94 -14.47 -14.93
CA ALA A 91 -17.39 -14.66 -14.95
C ALA A 91 -18.13 -13.63 -15.82
N ALA A 92 -17.64 -12.39 -15.87
CA ALA A 92 -18.24 -11.31 -16.67
C ALA A 92 -18.00 -11.46 -18.19
N HIS A 93 -17.02 -12.28 -18.60
CA HIS A 93 -16.77 -12.63 -20.01
C HIS A 93 -17.68 -13.78 -20.51
N GLY A 94 -18.77 -14.09 -19.80
CA GLY A 94 -19.78 -15.08 -20.18
C GLY A 94 -20.57 -14.74 -21.44
#